data_AF-A0A7L5DWU2-F1
#
_entry.id   AF-A0A7L5DWU2-F1
#
_cell.length_a   1.000
_cell.length_b   1.000
_cell.length_c   1.000
_cell.angle_alpha   90.00
_cell.angle_beta   90.00
_cell.angle_gamma   90.00
#
_symmetry.space_group_name_H-M   'P 1'
#
loop_
_entity.id
_entity.type
_entity.pdbx_description
1 polymer ?
#
loop_
_entity_poly.entity_id
_entity_poly.type
_entity_poly.pdbx_seq_one_letter_code
_entity_poly.pdbx_strand_id
1 'polypeptide(L)'
;MGDNFLGEIRIFPYNKIPRGWAACDGTIMPIQNNQALFSLITAQFGGDGRVNFALPDLRGRVPLCAGAVPNTNSALTYTQGNPGGANSTTLTINNMPAHSHNVYVVNNPANQSAVEGNFLSEPAGSDNEFLPVSSVQGSLVAMSSSMISPSPGGGNPVSNMQPYRGLVFAIAVVGIYPPQP
;
A
#
# COMPACT_ATOMS: atom_id res chain seq x y z
N MET A 1 40.91 8.37 -3.81
CA MET A 1 39.70 7.69 -4.29
C MET A 1 38.91 7.40 -3.03
N GLY A 2 37.72 7.97 -2.85
CA GLY A 2 37.08 8.06 -1.53
C GLY A 2 36.91 6.70 -0.88
N ASP A 3 37.68 6.46 0.19
CA ASP A 3 37.64 5.22 0.94
C ASP A 3 36.19 4.96 1.40
N ASN A 4 35.69 3.77 1.16
CA ASN A 4 34.38 3.36 1.65
C ASN A 4 34.52 2.76 3.05
N PHE A 5 33.50 2.96 3.87
CA PHE A 5 33.43 2.25 5.14
C PHE A 5 32.97 0.80 4.92
N LEU A 6 33.49 -0.12 5.71
CA LEU A 6 33.02 -1.49 5.73
C LEU A 6 31.54 -1.50 6.16
N GLY A 7 30.70 -2.26 5.45
CA GLY A 7 29.26 -2.31 5.70
C GLY A 7 28.45 -1.15 5.11
N GLU A 8 29.08 -0.18 4.45
CA GLU A 8 28.38 0.90 3.74
C GLU A 8 27.54 0.34 2.59
N ILE A 9 26.30 0.82 2.44
CA ILE A 9 25.41 0.47 1.32
C ILE A 9 25.38 1.62 0.31
N ARG A 10 25.58 1.31 -0.97
CA ARG A 10 25.47 2.27 -2.07
C ARG A 10 24.56 1.75 -3.19
N ILE A 11 24.05 2.70 -3.96
CA ILE A 11 23.25 2.45 -5.16
C ILE A 11 24.16 2.52 -6.38
N PHE A 12 24.03 1.52 -7.24
CA PHE A 12 24.77 1.38 -8.49
C PHE A 12 23.78 1.37 -9.67
N PRO A 13 24.01 2.20 -10.70
CA PRO A 13 23.11 2.28 -11.87
C PRO A 13 23.37 1.16 -12.90
N TYR A 14 24.34 0.27 -12.65
CA TYR A 14 24.76 -0.80 -13.55
C TYR A 14 24.72 -2.16 -12.84
N ASN A 15 24.57 -3.22 -13.62
CA ASN A 15 24.38 -4.59 -13.09
C ASN A 15 25.67 -5.28 -12.63
N LYS A 16 26.83 -4.63 -12.73
CA LYS A 16 28.11 -5.20 -12.30
C LYS A 16 28.51 -4.65 -10.94
N ILE A 17 28.65 -5.52 -9.95
CA ILE A 17 29.08 -5.15 -8.61
C ILE A 17 30.60 -4.99 -8.62
N PRO A 18 31.14 -3.82 -8.22
CA PRO A 18 32.58 -3.62 -8.16
C PRO A 18 33.28 -4.56 -7.17
N ARG A 19 34.58 -4.80 -7.36
CA ARG A 19 35.39 -5.56 -6.41
C ARG A 19 35.35 -4.87 -5.03
N GLY A 20 35.22 -5.66 -3.97
CA GLY A 20 35.09 -5.15 -2.60
C GLY A 20 33.65 -4.84 -2.18
N TRP A 21 32.67 -5.11 -3.06
CA TRP A 21 31.24 -4.98 -2.78
C TRP A 21 30.53 -6.31 -3.03
N ALA A 22 29.39 -6.51 -2.37
CA ALA A 22 28.49 -7.63 -2.56
C ALA A 22 27.05 -7.14 -2.76
N ALA A 23 26.22 -7.88 -3.50
CA ALA A 23 24.83 -7.52 -3.74
C ALA A 23 24.05 -7.49 -2.42
N CYS A 24 23.10 -6.56 -2.28
CA CYS A 24 22.09 -6.64 -1.23
C CYS A 24 20.93 -7.54 -1.69
N ASP A 25 21.19 -8.84 -1.82
CA ASP A 25 20.26 -9.85 -2.32
C ASP A 25 19.96 -10.99 -1.32
N GLY A 26 20.36 -10.83 -0.05
CA GLY A 26 20.16 -11.85 0.97
C GLY A 26 21.21 -12.96 0.99
N THR A 27 22.31 -12.83 0.23
CA THR A 27 23.38 -13.84 0.20
C THR A 27 23.88 -14.19 1.60
N ILE A 28 24.04 -15.48 1.88
CA ILE A 28 24.60 -16.01 3.12
C ILE A 28 26.13 -16.01 3.04
N MET A 29 26.76 -15.40 4.03
CA MET A 29 28.22 -15.23 4.13
C MET A 29 28.77 -16.00 5.34
N PRO A 30 29.91 -16.71 5.19
CA PRO A 30 30.56 -17.36 6.32
C PRO A 30 31.23 -16.32 7.22
N ILE A 31 31.00 -16.41 8.53
CA ILE A 31 31.57 -15.50 9.53
C ILE A 31 33.10 -15.60 9.54
N GLN A 32 33.65 -16.81 9.38
CA GLN A 32 35.10 -17.06 9.42
C GLN A 32 35.90 -16.16 8.47
N ASN A 33 35.34 -15.84 7.29
CA ASN A 33 36.01 -15.02 6.27
C ASN A 33 35.54 -13.56 6.26
N ASN A 34 34.54 -13.21 7.08
CA ASN A 34 33.89 -11.89 7.06
C ASN A 34 33.64 -11.35 8.48
N GLN A 35 34.54 -11.66 9.42
CA GLN A 35 34.38 -11.33 10.84
C GLN A 35 34.16 -9.83 11.07
N ALA A 36 34.88 -8.96 10.35
CA ALA A 36 34.75 -7.51 10.47
C ALA A 36 33.41 -6.98 9.96
N LEU A 37 32.80 -7.60 8.94
CA LEU A 37 31.47 -7.22 8.49
C LEU A 37 30.40 -7.74 9.46
N PHE A 38 30.58 -8.98 9.94
CA PHE A 38 29.69 -9.58 10.93
C PHE A 38 29.65 -8.80 12.24
N SER A 39 30.77 -8.23 12.70
CA SER A 39 30.79 -7.40 13.91
C SER A 39 29.98 -6.11 13.79
N LEU A 40 29.66 -5.66 12.56
CA LEU A 40 28.86 -4.48 12.30
C LEU A 40 27.37 -4.79 12.13
N ILE A 41 27.02 -5.80 11.34
CA ILE A 41 25.61 -6.08 10.97
C ILE A 41 25.02 -7.28 11.70
N THR A 42 25.85 -8.12 12.31
CA THR A 42 25.45 -9.37 13.00
C THR A 42 24.59 -10.26 12.11
N ALA A 43 23.64 -11.03 12.69
CA ALA A 43 22.71 -11.88 11.97
C ALA A 43 21.33 -11.22 11.75
N GLN A 44 21.25 -9.88 11.74
CA GLN A 44 19.99 -9.12 11.63
C GLN A 44 19.17 -9.42 10.36
N PHE A 45 19.83 -9.84 9.28
CA PHE A 45 19.19 -10.12 7.99
C PHE A 45 18.99 -11.63 7.75
N GLY A 46 19.34 -12.48 8.71
CA GLY A 46 19.28 -13.93 8.60
C GLY A 46 20.62 -14.64 8.83
N GLY A 47 20.63 -15.95 8.60
CA GLY A 47 21.72 -16.85 8.98
C GLY A 47 21.58 -17.38 10.41
N ASP A 48 22.52 -18.21 10.83
CA ASP A 48 22.52 -18.84 12.16
C ASP A 48 23.23 -18.01 13.25
N GLY A 49 23.95 -16.94 12.85
CA GLY A 49 24.70 -16.06 13.75
C GLY A 49 25.88 -16.73 14.47
N ARG A 50 26.23 -17.97 14.09
CA ARG A 50 27.31 -18.77 14.69
C ARG A 50 28.39 -19.13 13.68
N VAL A 51 27.98 -19.57 12.49
CA VAL A 51 28.85 -19.93 11.38
C VAL A 51 28.64 -18.98 10.20
N ASN A 52 27.42 -18.44 10.04
CA ASN A 52 27.05 -17.59 8.92
C ASN A 52 26.08 -16.47 9.31
N PHE A 53 25.97 -15.48 8.42
CA PHE A 53 25.02 -14.38 8.48
C PHE A 53 24.56 -14.02 7.08
N ALA A 54 23.39 -13.41 6.94
CA ALA A 54 22.90 -12.91 5.65
C ALA A 54 23.27 -11.45 5.43
N LEU A 55 23.50 -11.08 4.18
CA LEU A 55 23.46 -9.68 3.74
C LEU A 55 22.00 -9.19 3.68
N PRO A 56 21.75 -7.86 3.69
CA PRO A 56 20.42 -7.34 3.43
C PRO A 56 19.85 -7.83 2.09
N ASP A 57 18.55 -8.13 2.02
CA ASP A 57 17.86 -8.37 0.74
C ASP A 57 16.97 -7.17 0.41
N LEU A 58 17.44 -6.32 -0.50
CA LEU A 58 16.75 -5.10 -0.93
C LEU A 58 16.03 -5.27 -2.28
N ARG A 59 15.97 -6.49 -2.84
CA ARG A 59 15.29 -6.73 -4.11
C ARG A 59 13.79 -6.51 -3.95
N GLY A 60 13.23 -5.63 -4.76
CA GLY A 60 11.80 -5.28 -4.71
C GLY A 60 11.38 -4.54 -3.44
N ARG A 61 12.32 -3.97 -2.68
CA ARG A 61 12.06 -3.24 -1.43
C ARG A 61 12.46 -1.78 -1.55
N VAL A 62 11.78 -0.94 -0.77
CA VAL A 62 12.16 0.45 -0.54
C VAL A 62 12.92 0.52 0.79
N PRO A 63 14.17 1.00 0.82
CA PRO A 63 14.90 1.16 2.08
C PRO A 63 14.24 2.24 2.94
N LEU A 64 14.18 2.00 4.25
CA LEU A 64 13.58 2.89 5.23
C LEU A 64 14.54 3.06 6.41
N CYS A 65 14.57 4.26 7.00
CA CYS A 65 15.37 4.52 8.19
C CYS A 65 14.84 3.72 9.38
N ALA A 66 15.72 3.05 10.11
CA ALA A 66 15.36 2.37 11.35
C ALA A 66 15.21 3.37 12.50
N GLY A 67 14.37 3.04 13.48
CA GLY A 67 14.12 3.85 14.67
C GLY A 67 12.66 4.26 14.85
N ALA A 68 12.40 4.98 15.95
CA ALA A 68 11.09 5.52 16.25
C ALA A 68 10.77 6.68 15.30
N VAL A 69 9.57 6.68 14.73
CA VAL A 69 9.07 7.78 13.91
C VAL A 69 8.61 8.89 14.86
N PRO A 70 9.25 10.08 14.83
CA PRO A 70 8.76 11.21 15.60
C PRO A 70 7.34 11.57 15.14
N ASN A 71 6.55 12.23 15.99
CA ASN A 71 5.27 12.88 15.63
C ASN A 71 4.11 12.04 15.07
N THR A 72 4.14 10.71 15.20
CA THR A 72 2.99 9.87 14.85
C THR A 72 2.07 9.63 16.06
N ASN A 73 0.74 9.65 15.86
CA ASN A 73 -0.29 9.33 16.88
C ASN A 73 -0.27 7.85 17.35
N SER A 74 0.77 7.11 16.97
CA SER A 74 1.05 5.73 17.36
C SER A 74 2.57 5.61 17.40
N ALA A 75 3.12 4.93 18.42
CA ALA A 75 4.56 4.73 18.58
C ALA A 75 5.12 3.75 17.52
N LEU A 76 5.17 4.20 16.27
CA LEU A 76 5.71 3.43 15.16
C LEU A 76 7.23 3.40 15.28
N THR A 77 7.79 2.19 15.35
CA THR A 77 9.24 1.96 15.38
C THR A 77 9.60 0.95 14.30
N TYR A 78 10.54 1.30 13.43
CA TYR A 78 11.08 0.39 12.43
C TYR A 78 12.36 -0.25 12.96
N THR A 79 12.31 -1.55 13.25
CA THR A 79 13.49 -2.30 13.66
C THR A 79 14.33 -2.64 12.43
N GLN A 80 15.63 -2.38 12.50
CA GLN A 80 16.57 -2.74 11.44
C GLN A 80 16.50 -4.25 11.12
N GLY A 81 16.52 -4.60 9.83
CA GLY A 81 16.44 -5.98 9.37
C GLY A 81 15.02 -6.53 9.21
N ASN A 82 14.00 -5.91 9.84
CA ASN A 82 12.63 -6.38 9.72
C ASN A 82 11.99 -5.94 8.40
N PRO A 83 11.51 -6.88 7.57
CA PRO A 83 10.74 -6.53 6.38
C PRO A 83 9.32 -6.09 6.75
N GLY A 84 8.71 -5.27 5.89
CA GLY A 84 7.31 -4.86 6.01
C GLY A 84 6.75 -4.33 4.70
N GLY A 85 5.47 -3.93 4.73
CA GLY A 85 4.75 -3.39 3.57
C GLY A 85 4.14 -4.45 2.64
N ALA A 86 3.38 -3.98 1.65
CA ALA A 86 2.74 -4.80 0.63
C ALA A 86 2.70 -4.06 -0.72
N ASN A 87 2.92 -4.78 -1.82
CA ASN A 87 2.89 -4.23 -3.19
C ASN A 87 1.46 -3.96 -3.69
N SER A 88 0.46 -4.60 -3.09
CA SER A 88 -0.95 -4.43 -3.41
C SER A 88 -1.79 -4.52 -2.14
N THR A 89 -2.92 -3.81 -2.15
CA THR A 89 -3.91 -3.86 -1.08
C THR A 89 -5.27 -4.17 -1.70
N THR A 90 -6.02 -5.10 -1.10
CA THR A 90 -7.43 -5.32 -1.47
C THR A 90 -8.30 -4.38 -0.66
N LEU A 91 -9.10 -3.57 -1.35
CA LEU A 91 -10.06 -2.69 -0.67
C LEU A 91 -11.21 -3.52 -0.11
N THR A 92 -11.39 -3.44 1.20
CA THR A 92 -12.55 -4.01 1.89
C THR A 92 -13.61 -2.94 2.14
N ILE A 93 -14.82 -3.33 2.54
CA ILE A 93 -15.87 -2.38 2.97
C ILE A 93 -15.35 -1.45 4.07
N ASN A 94 -14.51 -1.95 4.98
CA ASN A 94 -13.91 -1.15 6.05
C ASN A 94 -12.90 -0.09 5.53
N ASN A 95 -12.46 -0.20 4.28
CA ASN A 95 -11.56 0.76 3.64
C ASN A 95 -12.27 1.69 2.65
N MET A 96 -13.58 1.57 2.50
CA MET A 96 -14.39 2.46 1.66
C MET A 96 -15.15 3.47 2.53
N PRO A 97 -15.33 4.72 2.07
CA PRO A 97 -16.24 5.65 2.73
C PRO A 97 -17.65 5.05 2.81
N ALA A 98 -18.25 5.13 4.01
CA ALA A 98 -19.65 4.78 4.20
C ALA A 98 -20.51 5.68 3.31
N HIS A 99 -21.37 5.07 2.51
CA HIS A 99 -22.33 5.76 1.66
C HIS A 99 -23.63 4.96 1.61
N SER A 100 -24.72 5.64 1.26
CA SER A 100 -26.02 5.03 1.04
C SER A 100 -26.71 5.69 -0.15
N HIS A 101 -27.66 4.97 -0.71
CA HIS A 101 -28.55 5.48 -1.74
C HIS A 101 -29.98 5.40 -1.20
N ASN A 102 -30.76 6.44 -1.41
CA ASN A 102 -32.18 6.46 -1.10
C ASN A 102 -32.95 6.62 -2.40
N VAL A 103 -33.98 5.80 -2.60
CA VAL A 103 -34.98 6.01 -3.65
C VAL A 103 -36.15 6.77 -3.03
N TYR A 104 -36.57 7.84 -3.70
CA TYR A 104 -37.72 8.62 -3.28
C TYR A 104 -38.85 8.51 -4.31
N VAL A 105 -40.08 8.52 -3.82
CA VAL A 105 -41.32 8.54 -4.62
C VAL A 105 -42.23 9.66 -4.16
N VAL A 106 -43.19 10.02 -5.00
CA VAL A 106 -44.20 11.04 -4.71
C VAL A 106 -45.58 10.39 -4.73
N ASN A 107 -46.40 10.63 -3.70
CA ASN A 107 -47.78 10.15 -3.65
C ASN A 107 -48.74 11.19 -4.25
N ASN A 108 -48.54 11.51 -5.54
CA ASN A 108 -49.44 12.34 -6.32
C ASN A 108 -49.80 11.59 -7.61
N PRO A 109 -50.93 11.90 -8.26
CA PRO A 109 -51.30 11.31 -9.55
C PRO A 109 -50.24 11.59 -10.63
N ALA A 110 -49.66 10.54 -11.21
CA ALA A 110 -48.70 10.62 -12.31
C ALA A 110 -49.34 11.21 -13.58
N ASN A 111 -48.56 11.95 -14.37
CA ASN A 111 -49.03 12.56 -15.62
C ASN A 111 -48.01 12.52 -16.77
N GLN A 112 -46.92 11.77 -16.59
CA GLN A 112 -45.91 11.52 -17.62
C GLN A 112 -45.57 10.02 -17.68
N SER A 113 -45.28 9.53 -18.88
CA SER A 113 -44.63 8.23 -19.11
C SER A 113 -43.09 8.37 -19.21
N ALA A 114 -42.58 9.59 -19.35
CA ALA A 114 -41.15 9.87 -19.48
C ALA A 114 -40.42 9.74 -18.12
N VAL A 115 -39.29 9.02 -18.13
CA VAL A 115 -38.48 8.78 -16.92
C VAL A 115 -37.57 9.97 -16.59
N GLU A 116 -37.03 10.63 -17.61
CA GLU A 116 -36.00 11.66 -17.43
C GLU A 116 -36.55 12.89 -16.70
N GLY A 117 -35.88 13.28 -15.60
CA GLY A 117 -36.22 14.48 -14.82
C GLY A 117 -37.47 14.36 -13.94
N ASN A 118 -38.12 13.18 -13.90
CA ASN A 118 -39.36 12.96 -13.18
C ASN A 118 -39.18 11.97 -12.00
N PHE A 119 -40.04 12.09 -10.99
CA PHE A 119 -40.12 11.09 -9.91
C PHE A 119 -41.12 10.00 -10.27
N LEU A 120 -40.85 8.79 -9.77
CA LEU A 120 -41.86 7.73 -9.68
C LEU A 120 -43.03 8.21 -8.82
N SER A 121 -44.25 7.99 -9.30
CA SER A 121 -45.47 8.50 -8.66
C SER A 121 -46.64 7.50 -8.71
N GLU A 122 -47.78 7.87 -8.13
CA GLU A 122 -48.98 7.03 -8.12
C GLU A 122 -49.57 6.97 -9.54
N PRO A 123 -49.69 5.79 -10.17
CA PRO A 123 -50.18 5.70 -11.54
C PRO A 123 -51.61 6.25 -11.67
N ALA A 124 -51.80 7.25 -12.54
CA ALA A 124 -53.10 7.86 -12.78
C ALA A 124 -53.50 7.72 -14.24
N GLY A 125 -54.19 6.62 -14.54
CA GLY A 125 -54.67 6.28 -15.88
C GLY A 125 -53.81 5.23 -16.60
N SER A 126 -53.95 5.16 -17.92
CA SER A 126 -53.25 4.19 -18.77
C SER A 126 -51.87 4.72 -19.14
N ASP A 127 -50.81 4.15 -18.53
CA ASP A 127 -49.39 4.32 -18.92
C ASP A 127 -48.66 5.57 -18.41
N ASN A 128 -49.11 6.16 -17.30
CA ASN A 128 -48.39 7.24 -16.59
C ASN A 128 -47.88 6.74 -15.24
N GLU A 129 -46.56 6.70 -15.05
CA GLU A 129 -45.91 6.28 -13.80
C GLU A 129 -45.04 7.38 -13.18
N PHE A 130 -44.88 8.50 -13.88
CA PHE A 130 -43.95 9.56 -13.50
C PHE A 130 -44.63 10.92 -13.31
N LEU A 131 -44.01 11.76 -12.47
CA LEU A 131 -44.43 13.12 -12.20
C LEU A 131 -43.22 14.08 -12.25
N PRO A 132 -43.31 15.21 -12.97
CA PRO A 132 -42.26 16.23 -12.99
C PRO A 132 -42.00 16.84 -11.63
N VAL A 133 -40.73 17.13 -11.33
CA VAL A 133 -40.31 17.80 -10.09
C VAL A 133 -41.08 19.09 -9.82
N SER A 134 -41.46 19.82 -10.88
CA SER A 134 -42.22 21.07 -10.81
C SER A 134 -43.69 20.89 -10.42
N SER A 135 -44.22 19.67 -10.53
CA SER A 135 -45.62 19.33 -10.26
C SER A 135 -45.81 18.60 -8.93
N VAL A 136 -44.72 18.33 -8.19
CA VAL A 136 -44.74 17.66 -6.89
C VAL A 136 -45.45 18.54 -5.87
N GLN A 137 -46.46 17.98 -5.21
CA GLN A 137 -47.16 18.59 -4.09
C GLN A 137 -46.89 17.77 -2.82
N GLY A 138 -46.29 18.41 -1.82
CA GLY A 138 -45.91 17.76 -0.56
C GLY A 138 -44.47 17.24 -0.55
N SER A 139 -44.19 16.29 0.33
CA SER A 139 -42.85 15.76 0.57
C SER A 139 -42.60 14.45 -0.16
N LEU A 140 -41.36 14.25 -0.59
CA LEU A 140 -40.84 12.98 -1.07
C LEU A 140 -40.92 11.90 0.02
N VAL A 141 -41.34 10.70 -0.34
CA VAL A 141 -41.40 9.52 0.53
C VAL A 141 -40.25 8.59 0.18
N ALA A 142 -39.43 8.22 1.17
CA ALA A 142 -38.36 7.25 0.96
C ALA A 142 -38.93 5.85 0.79
N MET A 143 -38.54 5.14 -0.26
CA MET A 143 -38.87 3.73 -0.44
C MET A 143 -38.01 2.83 0.45
N SER A 144 -38.41 1.55 0.56
CA SER A 144 -37.63 0.53 1.27
C SER A 144 -36.21 0.42 0.70
N SER A 145 -35.21 0.32 1.59
CA SER A 145 -33.81 0.10 1.21
C SER A 145 -33.58 -1.18 0.43
N SER A 146 -34.48 -2.17 0.52
CA SER A 146 -34.43 -3.41 -0.26
C SER A 146 -34.59 -3.21 -1.77
N MET A 147 -35.03 -2.02 -2.21
CA MET A 147 -35.05 -1.67 -3.63
C MET A 147 -33.66 -1.49 -4.24
N ILE A 148 -32.65 -1.29 -3.39
CA ILE A 148 -31.26 -1.17 -3.80
C ILE A 148 -30.52 -2.38 -3.26
N SER A 149 -30.02 -3.22 -4.16
CA SER A 149 -29.14 -4.32 -3.75
C SER A 149 -27.75 -3.74 -3.46
N PRO A 150 -27.19 -3.88 -2.24
CA PRO A 150 -25.83 -3.44 -1.97
C PRO A 150 -24.85 -4.30 -2.77
N SER A 151 -24.01 -3.67 -3.57
CA SER A 151 -22.90 -4.32 -4.27
C SER A 151 -21.59 -3.91 -3.59
N PRO A 152 -21.08 -4.67 -2.60
CA PRO A 152 -19.75 -4.42 -2.10
C PRO A 152 -18.78 -4.65 -3.25
N GLY A 153 -17.93 -3.66 -3.55
CA GLY A 153 -17.05 -3.67 -4.72
C GLY A 153 -16.28 -4.98 -4.91
N GLY A 154 -15.93 -5.31 -6.15
CA GLY A 154 -15.51 -6.64 -6.59
C GLY A 154 -14.21 -7.23 -6.02
N GLY A 155 -13.66 -6.69 -4.92
CA GLY A 155 -12.53 -7.28 -4.19
C GLY A 155 -11.21 -7.34 -4.95
N ASN A 156 -11.08 -6.60 -6.05
CA ASN A 156 -9.85 -6.59 -6.84
C ASN A 156 -8.73 -5.84 -6.09
N PRO A 157 -7.51 -6.39 -6.04
CA PRO A 157 -6.38 -5.70 -5.43
C PRO A 157 -6.01 -4.46 -6.24
N VAL A 158 -5.73 -3.37 -5.54
CA VAL A 158 -5.15 -2.15 -6.13
C VAL A 158 -3.65 -2.12 -5.87
N SER A 159 -2.90 -1.64 -6.86
CA SER A 159 -1.45 -1.45 -6.71
C SER A 159 -1.17 -0.40 -5.64
N ASN A 160 -0.29 -0.72 -4.70
CA ASN A 160 0.24 0.20 -3.70
C ASN A 160 1.65 0.68 -4.06
N MET A 161 2.14 0.34 -5.26
CA MET A 161 3.47 0.73 -5.71
C MET A 161 3.46 2.14 -6.30
N GLN A 162 4.27 3.04 -5.73
CA GLN A 162 4.63 4.30 -6.35
C GLN A 162 5.44 4.08 -7.65
N PRO A 163 5.52 5.07 -8.55
CA PRO A 163 6.43 5.02 -9.69
C PRO A 163 7.87 4.71 -9.23
N TYR A 164 8.52 3.74 -9.87
CA TYR A 164 9.84 3.26 -9.43
C TYR A 164 10.80 3.05 -10.60
N ARG A 165 12.09 3.00 -10.26
CA ARG A 165 13.17 2.63 -11.17
C ARG A 165 14.10 1.65 -10.46
N GLY A 166 14.32 0.49 -11.08
CA GLY A 166 15.23 -0.53 -10.54
C GLY A 166 16.67 -0.06 -10.62
N LEU A 167 17.37 -0.11 -9.49
CA LEU A 167 18.81 0.11 -9.36
C LEU A 167 19.39 -1.01 -8.48
N VAL A 168 20.70 -1.22 -8.56
CA VAL A 168 21.37 -2.26 -7.78
C VAL A 168 21.85 -1.67 -6.47
N PHE A 169 21.49 -2.30 -5.35
CA PHE A 169 22.07 -2.00 -4.05
C PHE A 169 23.22 -2.98 -3.78
N ALA A 170 24.36 -2.45 -3.33
CA ALA A 170 25.48 -3.28 -2.90
C ALA A 170 26.07 -2.75 -1.60
N ILE A 171 26.58 -3.68 -0.79
CA ILE A 171 27.23 -3.44 0.49
C ILE A 171 28.74 -3.64 0.39
N ALA A 172 29.51 -2.77 1.01
CA ALA A 172 30.96 -2.89 1.07
C ALA A 172 31.38 -4.07 1.96
N VAL A 173 32.08 -5.04 1.37
CA VAL A 173 32.69 -6.18 2.08
C VAL A 173 34.19 -5.98 2.33
N VAL A 174 34.78 -4.95 1.72
CA VAL A 174 36.14 -4.46 1.98
C VAL A 174 36.07 -2.95 2.13
N GLY A 175 36.68 -2.39 3.17
CA GLY A 175 36.67 -0.95 3.43
C GLY A 175 37.34 -0.60 4.76
N ILE A 176 37.34 0.68 5.11
CA ILE A 176 37.80 1.16 6.42
C ILE A 176 36.77 0.72 7.47
N TYR A 177 37.23 0.12 8.57
CA TYR A 177 36.33 -0.20 9.67
C TYR A 177 35.80 1.10 10.31
N PRO A 178 34.49 1.29 10.46
CA PRO A 178 33.93 2.51 11.06
C PRO A 178 34.47 2.74 12.48
N PRO A 179 34.95 3.96 12.81
CA PRO A 179 35.38 4.25 14.18
C PRO A 179 34.19 4.13 15.13
N GLN A 180 34.38 3.45 16.26
CA GLN A 180 33.41 3.44 17.34
C GLN A 180 33.49 4.77 18.09
N PRO A 181 32.37 5.39 18.47
CA PRO A 181 32.36 6.58 19.32
C PRO A 181 32.99 6.34 20.70
#